data_AF-A0AAN0LZ44-F1
#
_entry.id   AF-A0AAN0LZ44-F1
#
_cell.length_a   1.000
_cell.length_b   1.000
_cell.length_c   1.000
_cell.angle_alpha   90.00
_cell.angle_beta   90.00
_cell.angle_gamma   90.00
#
_symmetry.space_group_name_H-M   'P 1'
#
loop_
_entity.id
_entity.type
_entity.pdbx_description
1 polymer ?
#
loop_
_entity_poly.entity_id
_entity_poly.type
_entity_poly.pdbx_seq_one_letter_code
_entity_poly.pdbx_strand_id
1 'polypeptide(L)'
;MLCAIASSGRTPYCVGGLKYARSLNAKTISLACVVDSVVAQYADYPIEAVVGQEVVTGSTRMKSGSATKMVLNMLSTGAMIKYGKVYGNLMVDVKTSNAKLVERAKGIIMKATGVDYDRAAYLLDASGNHVKTKQLSCKRQIQLKRKQKHY
;
A
#
# COMPACT_ATOMS: atom_id res chain seq x y z
N MET A 1 7.95 11.27 -5.71
CA MET A 1 7.45 11.56 -4.35
C MET A 1 8.47 11.02 -3.36
N LEU A 2 8.79 11.77 -2.30
CA LEU A 2 9.67 11.33 -1.21
C LEU A 2 8.83 11.20 0.07
N CYS A 3 9.01 10.10 0.82
CA CYS A 3 8.45 9.94 2.15
C CYS A 3 9.60 9.87 3.17
N ALA A 4 9.75 10.89 4.00
CA ALA A 4 10.76 10.95 5.04
C ALA A 4 10.19 10.47 6.38
N ILE A 5 10.93 9.61 7.07
CA ILE A 5 10.46 8.96 8.31
C ILE A 5 11.44 9.31 9.43
N ALA A 6 10.94 10.01 10.44
CA ALA A 6 11.71 10.38 11.61
C ALA A 6 10.81 10.42 12.85
N SER A 7 10.82 9.35 13.65
CA SER A 7 10.01 9.30 14.89
C SER A 7 10.27 10.49 15.82
N SER A 8 11.54 10.94 15.89
CA SER A 8 11.96 12.12 16.66
C SER A 8 11.51 13.46 16.09
N GLY A 9 11.03 13.49 14.84
CA GLY A 9 10.60 14.68 14.14
C GLY A 9 11.70 15.64 13.68
N ARG A 10 12.98 15.36 13.99
CA ARG A 10 14.09 16.32 13.79
C ARG A 10 15.35 15.77 13.14
N THR A 11 15.33 14.53 12.66
CA THR A 11 16.51 13.88 12.07
C THR A 11 17.06 14.70 10.89
N PRO A 12 18.30 15.22 10.95
CA PRO A 12 18.84 16.13 9.91
C PRO A 12 18.87 15.51 8.51
N TYR A 13 19.15 14.20 8.42
CA TYR A 13 19.10 13.45 7.16
C TYR A 13 17.74 13.54 6.47
N CYS A 14 16.65 13.40 7.23
CA CYS A 14 15.29 13.49 6.72
C CYS A 14 14.96 14.92 6.26
N VAL A 15 15.39 15.92 7.03
CA VAL A 15 15.21 17.34 6.67
C VAL A 15 15.94 17.67 5.36
N GLY A 16 17.21 17.23 5.23
CA GLY A 16 17.99 17.42 4.00
C GLY A 16 17.34 16.76 2.80
N GLY A 17 16.86 15.51 2.96
CA GLY A 17 16.14 14.79 1.92
C GLY A 17 14.86 15.51 1.48
N LEU A 18 14.06 16.00 2.43
CA LEU A 18 12.83 16.76 2.13
C LEU A 18 13.13 18.06 1.38
N LYS A 19 14.12 18.84 1.83
CA LYS A 19 14.55 20.08 1.17
C LYS A 19 14.98 19.81 -0.28
N TYR A 20 15.79 18.78 -0.50
CA TYR A 20 16.27 18.40 -1.82
C TYR A 20 15.14 17.86 -2.73
N ALA A 21 14.24 17.03 -2.21
CA ALA A 21 13.09 16.57 -2.99
C ALA A 21 12.19 17.75 -3.42
N ARG A 22 12.01 18.72 -2.53
CA ARG A 22 11.25 19.94 -2.83
C ARG A 22 11.95 20.81 -3.88
N SER A 23 13.28 20.95 -3.86
CA SER A 23 14.00 21.69 -4.91
C SER A 23 13.86 21.03 -6.29
N LEU A 24 13.55 19.73 -6.34
CA LEU A 24 13.26 18.98 -7.56
C LEU A 24 11.75 18.94 -7.91
N ASN A 25 10.90 19.74 -7.25
CA ASN A 25 9.45 19.72 -7.40
C ASN A 25 8.78 18.36 -7.13
N ALA A 26 9.44 17.46 -6.41
CA ALA A 26 8.85 16.19 -6.02
C ALA A 26 7.88 16.41 -4.83
N LYS A 27 6.71 15.77 -4.86
CA LYS A 27 5.80 15.74 -3.71
C LYS A 27 6.48 15.12 -2.49
N THR A 28 6.31 15.73 -1.33
CA THR A 28 6.96 15.31 -0.09
C THR A 28 5.95 14.94 1.01
N ILE A 29 6.25 13.85 1.72
CA ILE A 29 5.53 13.39 2.91
C ILE A 29 6.55 13.32 4.05
N SER A 30 6.17 13.78 5.24
CA SER A 30 6.92 13.51 6.48
C SER A 30 6.08 12.66 7.42
N LEU A 31 6.73 11.73 8.10
CA LEU A 31 6.13 10.90 9.15
C LEU A 31 6.93 11.02 10.43
N ALA A 32 6.29 11.59 11.46
CA ALA A 32 6.86 11.78 12.79
C ALA A 32 5.91 11.23 13.87
N CYS A 33 6.44 11.03 15.08
CA CYS A 33 5.67 10.54 16.23
C CYS A 33 5.62 11.56 17.38
N VAL A 34 5.87 12.83 17.02
CA VAL A 34 5.83 14.00 17.90
C VAL A 34 5.01 15.09 17.20
N VAL A 35 4.45 15.99 17.99
CA VAL A 35 3.78 17.20 17.49
C VAL A 35 4.80 18.23 17.00
N ASP A 36 4.39 19.10 16.08
CA ASP A 36 5.15 20.26 15.61
C ASP A 36 6.57 19.90 15.16
N SER A 37 6.68 18.78 14.46
CA SER A 37 7.97 18.23 14.07
C SER A 37 8.70 19.12 13.06
N VAL A 38 10.03 19.23 13.18
CA VAL A 38 10.87 19.99 12.24
C VAL A 38 10.68 19.45 10.81
N VAL A 39 10.55 18.13 10.64
CA VAL A 39 10.31 17.52 9.32
C VAL A 39 8.95 17.91 8.71
N ALA A 40 7.91 18.17 9.52
CA ALA A 40 6.60 18.59 9.02
C ALA A 40 6.65 19.93 8.30
N GLN A 41 7.52 20.85 8.74
CA GLN A 41 7.70 22.17 8.12
C GLN A 41 8.22 22.10 6.68
N TYR A 42 8.83 20.98 6.28
CA TYR A 42 9.44 20.80 4.96
C TYR A 42 8.65 19.84 4.05
N ALA A 43 7.53 19.30 4.52
CA ALA A 43 6.71 18.36 3.76
C ALA A 43 5.41 19.00 3.23
N ASP A 44 4.95 18.58 2.06
CA ASP A 44 3.62 18.96 1.54
C ASP A 44 2.49 18.30 2.35
N TYR A 45 2.73 17.06 2.80
CA TYR A 45 1.76 16.27 3.56
C TYR A 45 2.41 15.75 4.84
N PRO A 46 2.33 16.48 5.96
CA PRO A 46 2.83 16.02 7.24
C PRO A 46 1.87 15.00 7.88
N ILE A 47 2.44 13.93 8.45
CA ILE A 47 1.74 12.92 9.24
C ILE A 47 2.40 12.85 10.62
N GLU A 48 1.66 13.23 11.65
CA GLU A 48 2.13 13.22 13.05
C GLU A 48 1.34 12.19 13.86
N ALA A 49 1.89 10.97 13.97
CA ALA A 49 1.30 9.86 14.69
C ALA A 49 1.79 9.87 16.15
N VAL A 50 1.22 10.74 16.98
CA VAL A 50 1.63 10.92 18.38
C VAL A 50 1.25 9.69 19.22
N VAL A 51 2.25 8.94 19.68
CA VAL A 51 2.07 7.69 20.46
C VAL A 51 2.39 7.85 21.96
N GLY A 52 2.84 9.03 22.38
CA GLY A 52 3.31 9.31 23.74
C GLY A 52 4.66 8.67 24.08
N GLN A 53 5.04 8.68 25.35
CA GLN A 53 6.34 8.16 25.82
C GLN A 53 6.44 6.65 25.66
N GLU A 54 7.60 6.16 25.25
CA GLU A 54 7.86 4.72 25.12
C GLU A 54 8.04 4.07 26.50
N VAL A 55 7.67 2.78 26.61
CA VAL A 55 7.83 2.00 27.86
C VAL A 55 9.30 1.92 28.26
N VAL A 56 10.19 1.75 27.28
CA VAL A 56 11.63 1.92 27.45
C VAL A 56 11.99 3.29 26.89
N THR A 57 12.44 4.19 27.76
CA THR A 57 12.76 5.58 27.41
C THR A 57 13.66 5.65 26.17
N GLY A 58 13.20 6.36 25.14
CA GLY A 58 13.92 6.55 23.88
C GLY A 58 13.85 5.37 22.90
N SER A 59 13.26 4.22 23.26
CA SER A 59 13.16 3.05 22.39
C SER A 59 12.04 3.19 21.35
N THR A 60 12.20 4.15 20.44
CA THR A 60 11.22 4.48 19.39
C THR A 60 10.96 3.35 18.39
N ARG A 61 11.73 2.25 18.42
CA ARG A 61 11.40 1.02 17.68
C ARG A 61 10.09 0.35 18.14
N MET A 62 9.56 0.73 19.30
CA MET A 62 8.35 0.17 19.91
C MET A 62 7.07 0.79 19.36
N LYS A 63 6.40 1.70 20.09
CA LYS A 63 5.11 2.26 19.66
C LYS A 63 5.28 3.11 18.40
N SER A 64 6.32 3.94 18.35
CA SER A 64 6.58 4.81 17.20
C SER A 64 6.87 4.00 15.93
N GLY A 65 7.66 2.92 16.05
CA GLY A 65 7.91 1.97 14.96
C GLY A 65 6.64 1.24 14.51
N SER A 66 5.79 0.84 15.45
CA SER A 66 4.51 0.20 15.15
C SER A 66 3.54 1.14 14.43
N ALA A 67 3.42 2.39 14.89
CA ALA A 67 2.64 3.43 14.22
C ALA A 67 3.18 3.69 12.80
N THR A 68 4.49 3.79 12.65
CA THR A 68 5.15 3.97 11.36
C THR A 68 4.79 2.85 10.38
N LYS A 69 4.89 1.59 10.82
CA LYS A 69 4.50 0.42 10.02
C LYS A 69 3.04 0.51 9.56
N MET A 70 2.12 0.86 10.46
CA MET A 70 0.70 0.96 10.12
C MET A 70 0.45 2.04 9.06
N VAL A 71 1.06 3.22 9.21
CA VAL A 71 0.92 4.31 8.24
C VAL A 71 1.48 3.91 6.87
N LEU A 72 2.68 3.31 6.81
CA LEU A 72 3.26 2.87 5.53
C LEU A 72 2.41 1.80 4.85
N ASN A 73 1.83 0.87 5.62
CA ASN A 73 0.90 -0.12 5.12
C ASN A 73 -0.37 0.53 4.55
N MET A 74 -0.91 1.56 5.21
CA MET A 74 -2.08 2.30 4.72
C MET A 74 -1.77 3.05 3.42
N LEU A 75 -0.63 3.76 3.36
CA LEU A 75 -0.22 4.51 2.17
C LEU A 75 -0.03 3.58 0.95
N SER A 76 0.77 2.54 1.11
CA SER A 76 1.07 1.59 0.03
C SER A 76 -0.18 0.81 -0.40
N THR A 77 -0.94 0.26 0.55
CA THR A 77 -2.15 -0.53 0.24
C THR A 77 -3.23 0.36 -0.38
N GLY A 78 -3.47 1.55 0.17
CA GLY A 78 -4.44 2.50 -0.35
C GLY A 78 -4.10 2.96 -1.77
N ALA A 79 -2.82 3.24 -2.04
CA ALA A 79 -2.35 3.55 -3.39
C ALA A 79 -2.60 2.36 -4.34
N MET A 80 -2.20 1.14 -3.96
CA MET A 80 -2.36 -0.06 -4.80
C MET A 80 -3.84 -0.41 -5.08
N ILE A 81 -4.74 -0.14 -4.14
CA ILE A 81 -6.19 -0.27 -4.37
C ILE A 81 -6.64 0.72 -5.46
N LYS A 82 -6.24 2.00 -5.37
CA LYS A 82 -6.56 3.02 -6.38
C LYS A 82 -5.95 2.69 -7.76
N TYR A 83 -4.73 2.18 -7.80
CA TYR A 83 -4.10 1.66 -9.03
C TYR A 83 -4.73 0.37 -9.56
N GLY A 84 -5.67 -0.22 -8.83
CA GLY A 84 -6.41 -1.36 -9.29
C GLY A 84 -5.63 -2.66 -9.27
N LYS A 85 -4.77 -2.84 -8.28
CA LYS A 85 -4.13 -4.11 -7.96
C LYS A 85 -5.01 -5.02 -7.09
N VAL A 86 -6.19 -4.53 -6.70
CA VAL A 86 -7.19 -5.21 -5.85
C VAL A 86 -8.55 -5.25 -6.57
N TYR A 87 -9.27 -6.36 -6.44
CA TYR A 87 -10.66 -6.54 -6.90
C TYR A 87 -11.53 -6.96 -5.72
N GLY A 88 -12.50 -6.12 -5.32
CA GLY A 88 -13.16 -6.30 -4.03
C GLY A 88 -12.14 -6.23 -2.90
N ASN A 89 -11.97 -7.33 -2.17
CA ASN A 89 -10.92 -7.53 -1.16
C ASN A 89 -9.84 -8.54 -1.60
N LEU A 90 -9.83 -8.94 -2.88
CA LEU A 90 -8.91 -9.93 -3.43
C LEU A 90 -7.69 -9.24 -4.08
N MET A 91 -6.49 -9.69 -3.70
CA MET A 91 -5.23 -9.23 -4.28
C MET A 91 -4.99 -9.92 -5.63
N VAL A 92 -5.49 -9.30 -6.70
CA VAL A 92 -5.49 -9.89 -8.05
C VAL A 92 -4.17 -9.75 -8.80
N ASP A 93 -3.25 -8.92 -8.30
CA ASP A 93 -1.90 -8.73 -8.85
C ASP A 93 -0.85 -9.46 -8.00
N VAL A 94 -1.14 -10.71 -7.64
CA VAL A 94 -0.22 -11.56 -6.88
C VAL A 94 0.80 -12.18 -7.81
N LYS A 95 2.09 -12.09 -7.44
CA LYS A 95 3.18 -12.80 -8.12
C LYS A 95 3.28 -14.21 -7.55
N THR A 96 3.07 -15.22 -8.38
CA THR A 96 3.14 -16.63 -7.99
C THR A 96 4.59 -17.13 -7.98
N SER A 97 5.35 -16.78 -6.94
CA SER A 97 6.77 -17.18 -6.82
C SER A 97 7.01 -18.51 -6.11
N ASN A 98 5.98 -19.11 -5.52
CA ASN A 98 6.07 -20.39 -4.81
C ASN A 98 4.72 -21.12 -4.84
N ALA A 99 4.73 -22.41 -4.49
CA ALA A 99 3.55 -23.26 -4.50
C ALA A 99 2.37 -22.70 -3.67
N LYS A 100 2.64 -22.13 -2.49
CA LYS A 100 1.60 -21.49 -1.66
C LYS A 100 0.91 -20.33 -2.37
N LEU A 101 1.66 -19.51 -3.11
CA LEU A 101 1.12 -18.38 -3.84
C LEU A 101 0.39 -18.82 -5.12
N VAL A 102 0.80 -19.93 -5.74
CA VAL A 102 0.05 -20.57 -6.84
C VAL A 102 -1.32 -21.05 -6.34
N GLU A 103 -1.38 -21.75 -5.21
CA GLU A 103 -2.65 -22.20 -4.63
C GLU A 103 -3.55 -21.02 -4.23
N ARG A 104 -2.95 -19.97 -3.65
CA ARG A 104 -3.67 -18.74 -3.36
C ARG A 104 -4.23 -18.08 -4.63
N ALA A 105 -3.48 -18.08 -5.72
CA ALA A 105 -3.89 -17.53 -7.00
C ALA A 105 -5.11 -18.27 -7.59
N LYS A 106 -5.11 -19.61 -7.57
CA LYS A 106 -6.27 -20.43 -7.96
C LYS A 106 -7.50 -20.08 -7.12
N GLY A 107 -7.34 -20.02 -5.80
CA GLY A 107 -8.42 -19.64 -4.88
C GLY A 107 -8.96 -18.23 -5.12
N ILE A 108 -8.12 -17.27 -5.53
CA ILE A 108 -8.56 -15.92 -5.91
C ILE A 108 -9.40 -15.97 -7.20
N ILE A 109 -8.97 -16.74 -8.21
CA ILE A 109 -9.72 -16.90 -9.46
C ILE A 109 -11.10 -17.50 -9.15
N MET A 110 -11.15 -18.62 -8.42
CA MET A 110 -12.42 -19.26 -8.02
C MET A 110 -13.35 -18.27 -7.32
N LYS A 111 -12.86 -17.52 -6.32
CA LYS A 111 -13.68 -16.53 -5.59
C LYS A 111 -14.15 -15.37 -6.47
N ALA A 112 -13.34 -14.95 -7.43
CA ALA A 112 -13.67 -13.82 -8.30
C ALA A 112 -14.61 -14.21 -9.46
N THR A 113 -14.52 -15.44 -9.96
CA THR A 113 -15.25 -15.87 -11.16
C THR A 113 -16.40 -16.83 -10.87
N GLY A 114 -16.34 -17.60 -9.78
CA GLY A 114 -17.29 -18.66 -9.41
C GLY A 114 -17.00 -20.01 -10.07
N VAL A 115 -15.85 -20.18 -10.72
CA VAL A 115 -15.46 -21.45 -11.38
C VAL A 115 -14.89 -22.45 -10.38
N ASP A 116 -14.90 -23.74 -10.77
CA ASP A 116 -14.27 -24.82 -10.01
C ASP A 116 -12.73 -24.74 -10.03
N TYR A 117 -12.10 -25.62 -9.24
CA TYR A 117 -10.65 -25.62 -9.05
C TYR A 117 -9.88 -25.97 -10.33
N ASP A 118 -10.33 -26.98 -11.08
CA ASP A 118 -9.65 -27.44 -12.30
C ASP A 118 -9.69 -26.35 -13.37
N ARG A 119 -10.84 -25.67 -13.51
CA ARG A 119 -10.97 -24.54 -14.42
C ARG A 119 -10.15 -23.35 -13.96
N ALA A 120 -10.06 -23.09 -12.65
CA ALA A 120 -9.20 -22.03 -12.13
C ALA A 120 -7.70 -22.32 -12.36
N ALA A 121 -7.27 -23.57 -12.20
CA ALA A 121 -5.90 -24.00 -12.49
C ALA A 121 -5.57 -23.83 -13.97
N TYR A 122 -6.47 -24.29 -14.86
CA TYR A 122 -6.34 -24.07 -16.30
C TYR A 122 -6.24 -22.60 -16.68
N LEU A 123 -7.11 -21.74 -16.12
CA LEU A 123 -7.11 -20.31 -16.40
C LEU A 123 -5.83 -19.63 -15.90
N LEU A 124 -5.30 -20.07 -14.76
CA LEU A 124 -4.04 -19.55 -14.22
C LEU A 124 -2.86 -19.93 -15.12
N ASP A 125 -2.79 -21.18 -15.55
CA ASP A 125 -1.74 -21.67 -16.45
C ASP A 125 -1.78 -20.97 -17.82
N ALA A 126 -2.98 -20.89 -18.42
CA ALA A 126 -3.22 -20.18 -19.68
C ALA A 126 -2.91 -18.68 -19.62
N SER A 127 -2.86 -18.09 -18.42
CA SER A 127 -2.50 -16.69 -18.19
C SER A 127 -1.01 -16.44 -17.94
N GLY A 128 -0.18 -17.49 -18.06
CA GLY A 128 1.23 -17.42 -17.68
C GLY A 128 1.41 -17.11 -16.19
N ASN A 129 0.56 -17.70 -15.35
CA ASN A 129 0.50 -17.49 -13.89
C ASN A 129 0.13 -16.07 -13.43
N HIS A 130 -0.61 -15.31 -14.23
CA HIS A 130 -1.10 -13.99 -13.86
C HIS A 130 -2.60 -14.02 -13.55
N VAL A 131 -2.95 -13.87 -12.27
CA VAL A 131 -4.34 -13.86 -11.79
C VAL A 131 -5.18 -12.76 -12.45
N LYS A 132 -4.56 -11.62 -12.79
CA LYS A 132 -5.21 -10.52 -13.50
C LYS A 132 -5.41 -10.87 -14.99
N THR A 133 -6.35 -11.77 -15.25
CA THR A 133 -6.75 -12.14 -16.62
C THR A 133 -7.65 -11.08 -17.26
N LYS A 134 -7.78 -11.10 -18.60
CA LYS A 134 -8.75 -10.28 -19.34
C LYS A 134 -10.18 -10.44 -18.79
N GLN A 135 -10.53 -11.64 -18.31
CA GLN A 135 -11.85 -11.96 -17.75
C GLN A 135 -12.14 -11.21 -16.44
N LEU A 136 -11.19 -11.18 -15.50
CA LEU A 136 -11.32 -10.39 -14.27
C LEU A 136 -11.33 -8.88 -14.56
N SER A 137 -10.51 -8.43 -15.52
CA SER A 137 -10.46 -7.03 -15.93
C SER A 137 -11.78 -6.56 -16.55
N CYS A 138 -12.44 -7.42 -17.34
CA CYS A 138 -13.75 -7.15 -17.94
C CYS A 138 -14.87 -7.08 -16.88
N LYS A 139 -14.96 -8.07 -15.97
CA LYS A 139 -15.93 -8.05 -14.85
C LYS A 139 -15.78 -6.80 -13.98
N ARG A 140 -14.55 -6.33 -13.77
CA ARG A 140 -14.27 -5.12 -13.01
C ARG A 140 -14.70 -3.84 -13.72
N GLN A 141 -14.45 -3.71 -15.04
CA GLN A 141 -14.93 -2.56 -15.81
C GLN A 141 -16.46 -2.45 -15.76
N ILE A 142 -17.15 -3.59 -15.80
CA ILE A 142 -18.62 -3.64 -15.68
C ILE A 142 -19.08 -3.18 -14.29
N GLN A 143 -18.42 -3.62 -13.21
CA GLN A 143 -18.76 -3.17 -11.86
C GLN A 143 -18.45 -1.69 -11.60
N LEU A 144 -17.33 -1.17 -12.12
CA LEU A 144 -16.98 0.25 -12.00
C LEU A 144 -17.98 1.14 -12.76
N LYS A 145 -18.36 0.75 -13.99
CA LYS A 145 -19.41 1.44 -14.77
C LYS A 145 -20.77 1.41 -14.07
N ARG A 146 -21.12 0.31 -13.39
CA ARG A 146 -22.35 0.24 -12.58
C ARG A 146 -22.31 1.15 -11.35
N LYS A 147 -21.18 1.25 -10.65
CA LYS A 147 -21.03 2.18 -9.51
C LYS A 147 -21.03 3.65 -9.91
N GLN A 148 -20.50 3.99 -11.09
CA GLN A 148 -20.53 5.37 -11.62
C GLN A 148 -21.92 5.80 -12.13
N LYS A 149 -22.84 4.87 -12.40
CA LYS A 149 -24.23 5.19 -12.81
C LYS A 149 -25.19 5.44 -11.64
N HIS A 150 -24.75 5.19 -10.40
CA HIS A 150 -25.54 5.37 -9.18
C HIS A 150 -25.12 6.61 -8.36
N TYR A 151 -24.26 7.45 -8.93
CA TYR A 151 -23.96 8.82 -8.52
C TYR A 151 -24.29 9.74 -9.70
#